data_AF-A0AA35K1T0-F1
#
_entry.id   AF-A0AA35K1T0-F1
#
_cell.length_a   1.000
_cell.length_b   1.000
_cell.length_c   1.000
_cell.angle_alpha   90.00
_cell.angle_beta   90.00
_cell.angle_gamma   90.00
#
_symmetry.space_group_name_H-M   'P 1'
#
loop_
_entity.id
_entity.type
_entity.pdbx_description
1 polymer ?
#
loop_
_entity_poly.entity_id
_entity_poly.type
_entity_poly.pdbx_seq_one_letter_code
_entity_poly.pdbx_strand_id
1 'polypeptide(L)'
;MFLRSLSGVPRCVSGAALRLEFAQPSIARRAWSRAISYTLHLLASDARIRGGFSNLILRDIHNSPWKTTINLKFRSLLNLNCKTVLNLECISPVALPLIKKKLQQLDFSNTASCARGPCSGLALAIPPPEGIPLYCFTISSETKRRAFTCARLNCFPTAVLSGRYSRVPIANRTCSCNDTALETMEHVMLFCPNWTDERSRFLTPLVNKFHLPIQPWIVSLFLQDSDCWITEMTANFLLSVMKRKAALTSSLTPQMQSIRRTTERSSK
;
A
#
# COMPACT_ATOMS: atom_id res chain seq x y z
N MET A 1 10.61 6.66 -4.51
CA MET A 1 11.16 7.68 -3.61
C MET A 1 10.06 8.66 -3.17
N PHE A 2 9.30 9.24 -4.09
CA PHE A 2 8.22 10.21 -3.83
C PHE A 2 7.14 9.74 -2.82
N LEU A 3 6.42 8.62 -3.10
CA LEU A 3 5.33 8.16 -2.22
C LEU A 3 5.77 7.91 -0.77
N ARG A 4 6.99 7.42 -0.58
CA ARG A 4 7.56 7.19 0.76
C ARG A 4 7.79 8.49 1.51
N SER A 5 8.34 9.50 0.84
CA SER A 5 8.54 10.83 1.41
C SER A 5 7.21 11.48 1.78
N LEU A 6 6.22 11.38 0.89
CA LEU A 6 4.89 11.93 1.11
C LEU A 6 4.17 11.29 2.30
N SER A 7 4.30 9.96 2.45
CA SER A 7 3.64 9.20 3.52
C SER A 7 4.42 9.15 4.83
N GLY A 8 5.68 9.61 4.85
CA GLY A 8 6.52 9.58 6.05
C GLY A 8 6.83 8.18 6.60
N VAL A 9 6.73 7.15 5.75
CA VAL A 9 6.87 5.74 6.17
C VAL A 9 8.31 5.24 6.10
N PRO A 10 8.69 4.28 6.96
CA PRO A 10 10.05 3.74 7.02
C PRO A 10 10.46 2.97 5.75
N ARG A 11 11.77 2.73 5.62
CA ARG A 11 12.36 2.02 4.47
C ARG A 11 11.98 0.54 4.37
N CYS A 12 11.52 -0.08 5.46
CA CYS A 12 11.04 -1.47 5.45
C CYS A 12 9.78 -1.69 4.59
N VAL A 13 8.97 -0.65 4.38
CA VAL A 13 7.80 -0.76 3.53
C VAL A 13 8.28 -0.90 2.10
N SER A 14 7.95 -2.03 1.47
CA SER A 14 8.37 -2.27 0.09
C SER A 14 7.71 -1.26 -0.86
N GLY A 15 8.37 -0.96 -1.99
CA GLY A 15 7.76 -0.11 -3.02
C GLY A 15 6.48 -0.72 -3.61
N ALA A 16 6.31 -2.04 -3.52
CA ALA A 16 5.08 -2.72 -3.93
C ALA A 16 3.93 -2.45 -2.94
N ALA A 17 4.18 -2.55 -1.63
CA ALA A 17 3.19 -2.23 -0.60
C ALA A 17 2.71 -0.77 -0.69
N LEU A 18 3.63 0.19 -0.92
CA LEU A 18 3.26 1.59 -1.15
C LEU A 18 2.40 1.78 -2.40
N ARG A 19 2.72 1.06 -3.49
CA ARG A 19 1.93 1.15 -4.72
C ARG A 19 0.52 0.63 -4.52
N LEU A 20 0.35 -0.48 -3.78
CA LEU A 20 -0.99 -0.98 -3.45
C LEU A 20 -1.75 0.00 -2.57
N GLU A 21 -1.12 0.51 -1.52
CA GLU A 21 -1.76 1.43 -0.58
C GLU A 21 -2.25 2.71 -1.26
N PHE A 22 -1.54 3.23 -2.27
CA PHE A 22 -1.94 4.45 -2.99
C PHE A 22 -2.59 4.18 -4.35
N ALA A 23 -3.01 2.94 -4.61
CA ALA A 23 -3.55 2.48 -5.91
C ALA A 23 -2.72 2.92 -7.13
N GLN A 24 -1.40 2.98 -6.97
CA GLN A 24 -0.48 3.44 -8.01
C GLN A 24 -0.08 2.29 -8.94
N PRO A 25 -0.35 2.38 -10.26
CA PRO A 25 0.04 1.35 -11.20
C PRO A 25 1.56 1.24 -11.31
N SER A 26 2.07 0.04 -11.56
CA SER A 26 3.49 -0.16 -11.86
C SER A 26 3.92 0.60 -13.12
N ILE A 27 5.22 0.84 -13.26
CA ILE A 27 5.80 1.41 -14.48
C ILE A 27 5.47 0.51 -15.68
N ALA A 28 5.57 -0.81 -15.51
CA ALA A 28 5.23 -1.77 -16.57
C ALA A 28 3.76 -1.63 -17.01
N ARG A 29 2.80 -1.52 -16.08
CA ARG A 29 1.39 -1.29 -16.42
C ARG A 29 1.19 0.03 -17.15
N ARG A 30 1.83 1.12 -16.71
CA ARG A 30 1.73 2.42 -17.37
C ARG A 30 2.27 2.36 -18.80
N ALA A 31 3.44 1.76 -18.99
CA ALA A 31 4.07 1.57 -20.29
C ALA A 31 3.17 0.75 -21.22
N TRP A 32 2.67 -0.39 -20.77
CA TRP A 32 1.78 -1.24 -21.55
C TRP A 32 0.45 -0.57 -21.87
N SER A 33 -0.19 0.11 -20.90
CA SER A 33 -1.42 0.84 -21.16
C SER A 33 -1.23 1.92 -22.22
N ARG A 34 -0.08 2.61 -22.22
CA ARG A 34 0.23 3.67 -23.18
C ARG A 34 0.54 3.09 -24.56
N ALA A 35 1.33 2.01 -24.64
CA ALA A 35 1.62 1.30 -25.87
C ALA A 35 0.34 0.73 -26.52
N ILE A 36 -0.55 0.13 -25.73
CA ILE A 36 -1.83 -0.40 -26.20
C ILE A 36 -2.73 0.73 -26.70
N SER A 37 -2.91 1.80 -25.92
CA SER A 37 -3.72 2.94 -26.35
C SER A 37 -3.19 3.60 -27.62
N TYR A 38 -1.87 3.80 -27.72
CA TYR A 38 -1.25 4.35 -28.92
C TYR A 38 -1.47 3.47 -30.15
N THR A 39 -1.27 2.15 -30.02
CA THR A 39 -1.49 1.20 -31.11
C THR A 39 -2.94 1.22 -31.59
N LEU A 40 -3.90 1.31 -30.68
CA LEU A 40 -5.33 1.39 -31.04
C LEU A 40 -5.69 2.72 -31.70
N HIS A 41 -5.10 3.83 -31.26
CA HIS A 41 -5.29 5.11 -31.93
C HIS A 41 -4.77 5.08 -33.36
N LEU A 42 -3.59 4.49 -33.59
CA LEU A 42 -3.05 4.29 -34.93
C LEU A 42 -4.02 3.45 -35.79
N LEU A 43 -4.51 2.33 -35.29
CA LEU A 43 -5.47 1.47 -36.01
C LEU A 43 -6.81 2.17 -36.29
N ALA A 44 -7.34 2.93 -35.33
CA ALA A 44 -8.60 3.67 -35.52
C ALA A 44 -8.46 4.84 -36.52
N SER A 45 -7.30 5.50 -36.55
CA SER A 45 -6.99 6.52 -37.54
C SER A 45 -6.82 5.93 -38.95
N ASP A 46 -6.41 4.66 -39.03
CA ASP A 46 -6.22 3.90 -40.26
C ASP A 46 -7.54 3.62 -40.99
N ALA A 47 -8.58 3.24 -40.23
CA ALA A 47 -9.92 2.99 -40.76
C ALA A 47 -10.58 4.26 -41.36
N ARG A 48 -10.13 5.46 -40.95
CA ARG A 48 -10.68 6.74 -41.44
C ARG A 48 -9.86 7.36 -42.58
N ILE A 49 -8.56 7.07 -42.66
CA ILE A 49 -7.67 7.71 -43.64
C ILE A 49 -7.14 6.63 -44.59
N ARG A 50 -7.83 6.43 -45.71
CA ARG A 50 -7.27 5.70 -46.86
C ARG A 50 -6.02 6.46 -47.34
N GLY A 51 -4.83 6.03 -46.95
CA GLY A 51 -3.56 6.54 -47.48
C GLY A 51 -2.59 7.22 -46.51
N GLY A 52 -2.80 7.16 -45.19
CA GLY A 52 -1.83 7.72 -44.22
C GLY A 52 -0.54 6.90 -44.06
N PHE A 53 0.56 7.52 -43.64
CA PHE A 53 1.86 6.85 -43.40
C PHE A 53 1.77 5.71 -42.37
N SER A 54 0.84 5.81 -41.42
CA SER A 54 0.49 4.74 -40.46
C SER A 54 -0.03 3.46 -41.14
N ASN A 55 -0.74 3.61 -42.26
CA ASN A 55 -1.25 2.52 -43.09
C ASN A 55 -0.09 1.75 -43.76
N LEU A 56 0.95 2.48 -44.19
CA LEU A 56 2.18 1.88 -44.73
C LEU A 56 2.97 1.13 -43.67
N ILE A 57 3.07 1.66 -42.44
CA ILE A 57 3.76 0.99 -41.31
C ILE A 57 3.02 -0.29 -40.87
N LEU A 58 1.69 -0.31 -40.93
CA LEU A 58 0.89 -1.47 -40.56
C LEU A 58 0.88 -2.56 -41.64
N ARG A 59 0.84 -2.16 -42.92
CA ARG A 59 1.00 -3.03 -44.09
C ARG A 59 2.45 -3.44 -44.36
N ASP A 60 3.39 -2.85 -43.63
CA ASP A 60 4.79 -3.19 -43.73
C ASP A 60 4.97 -4.70 -43.50
N ILE A 61 5.56 -5.33 -44.51
CA ILE A 61 5.88 -6.77 -44.57
C ILE A 61 6.96 -7.08 -43.53
N HIS A 62 7.71 -6.06 -43.09
CA HIS A 62 8.63 -6.18 -41.98
C HIS A 62 7.85 -6.32 -40.66
N ASN A 63 7.88 -7.54 -40.12
CA ASN A 63 7.48 -7.85 -38.75
C ASN A 63 8.43 -7.16 -37.76
N SER A 64 8.24 -5.85 -37.57
CA SER A 64 9.07 -5.10 -36.63
C SER A 64 9.02 -5.77 -35.24
N PRO A 65 10.16 -5.83 -34.53
CA PRO A 65 10.20 -6.43 -33.18
C PRO A 65 9.15 -5.84 -32.24
N TRP A 66 8.85 -4.56 -32.41
CA TRP A 66 7.77 -3.86 -31.71
C TRP A 66 6.38 -4.44 -32.01
N LYS A 67 6.01 -4.59 -33.28
CA LYS A 67 4.71 -5.16 -33.71
C LYS A 67 4.55 -6.59 -33.20
N THR A 68 5.60 -7.40 -33.32
CA THR A 68 5.62 -8.78 -32.80
C THR A 68 5.44 -8.81 -31.27
N THR A 69 6.15 -7.95 -30.54
CA THR A 69 6.08 -7.86 -29.07
C THR A 69 4.69 -7.44 -28.58
N ILE A 70 4.06 -6.47 -29.25
CA ILE A 70 2.72 -6.02 -28.94
C ILE A 70 1.69 -7.11 -29.23
N ASN A 71 1.81 -7.80 -30.37
CA ASN A 71 0.90 -8.89 -30.73
C ASN A 71 0.98 -10.05 -29.75
N LEU A 72 2.19 -10.44 -29.33
CA LEU A 72 2.39 -11.43 -28.27
C LEU A 72 1.77 -10.97 -26.95
N LYS A 73 1.90 -9.70 -26.59
CA LYS A 73 1.29 -9.16 -25.38
C LYS A 73 -0.24 -9.18 -25.46
N PHE A 74 -0.85 -8.77 -26.57
CA PHE A 74 -2.30 -8.85 -26.77
C PHE A 74 -2.81 -10.29 -26.70
N ARG A 75 -2.12 -11.25 -27.33
CA ARG A 75 -2.43 -12.68 -27.22
C ARG A 75 -2.43 -13.13 -25.76
N SER A 76 -1.38 -12.76 -25.01
CA SER A 76 -1.27 -13.12 -23.59
C SER A 76 -2.36 -12.48 -22.71
N LEU A 77 -2.84 -11.28 -23.07
CA LEU A 77 -3.85 -10.57 -22.28
C LEU A 77 -5.27 -11.04 -22.59
N LEU A 78 -5.55 -11.42 -23.83
CA LEU A 78 -6.91 -11.71 -24.28
C LEU A 78 -7.23 -13.21 -24.34
N ASN A 79 -6.25 -14.10 -24.12
CA ASN A 79 -6.39 -15.55 -24.37
C ASN A 79 -6.98 -15.84 -25.78
N LEU A 80 -6.78 -14.92 -26.73
CA LEU A 80 -7.33 -15.05 -28.08
C LEU A 80 -6.41 -15.93 -28.93
N ASN A 81 -7.03 -16.89 -29.60
CA ASN A 81 -6.36 -17.81 -30.52
C ASN A 81 -5.67 -17.04 -31.66
N CYS A 82 -4.51 -17.50 -32.14
CA CYS A 82 -3.66 -16.77 -33.10
C CYS A 82 -4.38 -16.25 -34.35
N LYS A 83 -5.48 -16.88 -34.77
CA LYS A 83 -6.27 -16.49 -35.95
C LYS A 83 -7.08 -15.20 -35.76
N THR A 84 -7.54 -14.85 -34.56
CA THR A 84 -8.27 -13.60 -34.30
C THR A 84 -7.35 -12.39 -34.11
N VAL A 85 -6.08 -12.60 -33.79
CA VAL A 85 -5.08 -11.52 -33.65
C VAL A 85 -4.40 -11.19 -34.98
N LEU A 86 -4.47 -12.08 -35.98
CA LEU A 86 -3.87 -11.82 -37.30
C LEU A 86 -4.65 -10.78 -38.12
N ASN A 87 -5.92 -10.51 -37.78
CA ASN A 87 -6.69 -9.39 -38.35
C ASN A 87 -6.71 -8.20 -37.37
N LEU A 88 -5.52 -7.67 -37.06
CA LEU A 88 -5.35 -6.45 -36.25
C LEU A 88 -6.01 -5.20 -36.83
N GLU A 89 -6.59 -5.28 -38.03
CA GLU A 89 -7.43 -4.23 -38.62
C GLU A 89 -8.66 -3.88 -37.75
N CYS A 90 -9.07 -4.76 -36.84
CA CYS A 90 -10.28 -4.55 -36.04
C CYS A 90 -10.12 -4.96 -34.56
N ILE A 91 -9.17 -4.39 -33.80
CA ILE A 91 -9.42 -4.32 -32.35
C ILE A 91 -10.56 -3.31 -32.16
N SER A 92 -11.78 -3.84 -32.04
CA SER A 92 -12.96 -3.03 -31.76
C SER A 92 -12.70 -2.14 -30.53
N PRO A 93 -13.14 -0.87 -30.53
CA PRO A 93 -13.09 0.00 -29.35
C PRO A 93 -13.65 -0.66 -28.08
N VAL A 94 -14.54 -1.64 -28.24
CA VAL A 94 -15.17 -2.45 -27.18
C VAL A 94 -14.19 -3.39 -26.47
N ALA A 95 -13.10 -3.82 -27.12
CA ALA A 95 -12.09 -4.69 -26.52
C ALA A 95 -11.11 -3.93 -25.60
N LEU A 96 -10.96 -2.61 -25.76
CA LEU A 96 -10.01 -1.81 -24.98
C LEU A 96 -10.28 -1.82 -23.46
N PRO A 97 -11.53 -1.66 -22.97
CA PRO A 97 -11.85 -1.81 -21.56
C PRO A 97 -11.46 -3.19 -20.99
N LEU A 98 -11.69 -4.27 -21.74
CA LEU A 98 -11.34 -5.63 -21.31
C LEU A 98 -9.82 -5.82 -21.17
N ILE A 99 -9.06 -5.31 -22.14
CA ILE A 99 -7.59 -5.37 -22.13
C ILE A 99 -7.03 -4.57 -20.95
N LYS A 100 -7.54 -3.35 -20.72
CA LYS A 100 -7.14 -2.51 -19.59
C LYS A 100 -7.47 -3.18 -18.25
N LYS A 101 -8.65 -3.79 -18.13
CA LYS A 101 -9.06 -4.54 -16.93
C LYS A 101 -8.14 -5.73 -16.67
N LYS A 102 -7.80 -6.53 -17.69
CA LYS A 102 -6.87 -7.65 -17.54
C LYS A 102 -5.46 -7.18 -17.16
N LEU A 103 -4.97 -6.12 -17.79
CA LEU A 103 -3.67 -5.54 -17.46
C LEU A 103 -3.64 -5.03 -16.01
N GLN A 104 -4.72 -4.43 -15.53
CA GLN A 104 -4.87 -4.04 -14.12
C GLN A 104 -4.85 -5.25 -13.18
N GLN A 105 -5.56 -6.33 -13.50
CA GLN A 105 -5.57 -7.55 -12.70
C GLN A 105 -4.18 -8.20 -12.60
N LEU A 106 -3.45 -8.30 -13.71
CA LEU A 106 -2.09 -8.84 -13.71
C LEU A 106 -1.13 -7.96 -12.92
N ASP A 107 -1.23 -6.63 -13.08
CA ASP A 107 -0.41 -5.68 -12.33
C ASP A 107 -0.68 -5.76 -10.82
N PHE A 108 -1.95 -5.90 -10.45
CA PHE A 108 -2.37 -6.10 -9.07
C PHE A 108 -1.78 -7.39 -8.51
N SER A 109 -1.95 -8.53 -9.19
CA SER A 109 -1.42 -9.83 -8.76
C SER A 109 0.10 -9.80 -8.55
N ASN A 110 0.84 -9.25 -9.52
CA ASN A 110 2.30 -9.12 -9.44
C ASN A 110 2.75 -8.15 -8.35
N THR A 111 2.00 -7.08 -8.11
CA THR A 111 2.34 -6.14 -7.03
C THR A 111 1.99 -6.73 -5.67
N ALA A 112 0.86 -7.42 -5.55
CA ALA A 112 0.42 -8.12 -4.34
C ALA A 112 1.40 -9.21 -3.91
N SER A 113 1.93 -10.02 -4.84
CA SER A 113 2.94 -11.03 -4.51
C SER A 113 4.21 -10.41 -3.92
N CYS A 114 4.68 -9.29 -4.48
CA CYS A 114 5.83 -8.52 -3.99
C CYS A 114 5.54 -7.69 -2.72
N ALA A 115 4.28 -7.60 -2.29
CA ALA A 115 3.84 -6.81 -1.14
C ALA A 115 3.49 -7.68 0.09
N ARG A 116 3.67 -9.00 0.05
CA ARG A 116 3.37 -9.91 1.18
C ARG A 116 4.33 -9.81 2.38
N GLY A 117 5.23 -8.82 2.38
CA GLY A 117 6.10 -8.56 3.51
C GLY A 117 5.32 -8.09 4.74
N PRO A 118 5.94 -8.12 5.94
CA PRO A 118 5.27 -7.84 7.20
C PRO A 118 4.99 -6.35 7.44
N CYS A 119 5.43 -5.47 6.53
CA CYS A 119 5.16 -4.03 6.51
C CYS A 119 4.28 -3.70 5.30
N SER A 120 3.03 -4.15 5.36
CA SER A 120 2.04 -4.07 4.28
C SER A 120 0.63 -4.16 4.87
N GLY A 121 -0.34 -3.50 4.25
CA GLY A 121 -1.75 -3.65 4.62
C GLY A 121 -2.27 -5.07 4.42
N LEU A 122 -1.70 -5.82 3.46
CA LEU A 122 -2.02 -7.23 3.26
C LEU A 122 -1.68 -8.09 4.49
N ALA A 123 -0.65 -7.72 5.27
CA ALA A 123 -0.29 -8.43 6.49
C ALA A 123 -1.30 -8.21 7.63
N LEU A 124 -2.14 -7.16 7.53
CA LEU A 124 -3.22 -6.84 8.46
C LEU A 124 -4.60 -7.24 7.90
N ALA A 125 -4.63 -8.02 6.82
CA ALA A 125 -5.84 -8.36 6.08
C ALA A 125 -6.66 -7.12 5.64
N ILE A 126 -6.01 -5.97 5.47
CA ILE A 126 -6.66 -4.76 4.96
C ILE A 126 -6.70 -4.87 3.43
N PRO A 127 -7.90 -4.81 2.81
CA PRO A 127 -8.01 -4.85 1.36
C PRO A 127 -7.33 -3.61 0.75
N PRO A 128 -6.57 -3.77 -0.35
CA PRO A 128 -6.05 -2.63 -1.08
C PRO A 128 -7.20 -1.75 -1.60
N PRO A 129 -7.04 -0.42 -1.58
CA PRO A 129 -8.06 0.49 -2.08
C PRO A 129 -8.22 0.37 -3.60
N GLU A 130 -9.44 0.54 -4.09
CA GLU A 130 -9.75 0.49 -5.53
C GLU A 130 -9.26 1.75 -6.27
N GLY A 131 -8.97 2.83 -5.54
CA GLY A 131 -8.48 4.11 -6.03
C GLY A 131 -7.58 4.81 -5.01
N ILE A 132 -7.37 6.11 -5.19
CA ILE A 132 -6.61 6.90 -4.19
C ILE A 132 -7.37 6.81 -2.86
N PRO A 133 -6.70 6.48 -1.73
CA PRO A 133 -7.35 6.35 -0.43
C PRO A 133 -8.15 7.59 -0.04
N LEU A 134 -9.30 7.39 0.60
CA LEU A 134 -10.17 8.47 1.05
C LEU A 134 -9.47 9.35 2.08
N TYR A 135 -8.70 8.76 3.00
CA TYR A 135 -7.94 9.49 4.02
C TYR A 135 -6.94 10.50 3.44
N CYS A 136 -6.53 10.35 2.17
CA CYS A 136 -5.66 11.32 1.52
C CYS A 136 -6.35 12.67 1.30
N PHE A 137 -7.68 12.66 1.20
CA PHE A 137 -8.51 13.85 0.96
C PHE A 137 -9.25 14.30 2.21
N THR A 138 -9.71 13.38 3.05
CA THR A 138 -10.57 13.70 4.21
C THR A 138 -9.77 14.17 5.42
N ILE A 139 -8.59 13.61 5.67
CA ILE A 139 -7.74 14.03 6.78
C ILE A 139 -6.87 15.21 6.34
N SER A 140 -7.18 16.43 6.79
CA SER A 140 -6.42 17.63 6.41
C SER A 140 -5.01 17.68 7.02
N SER A 141 -4.83 17.14 8.23
CA SER A 141 -3.55 17.16 8.93
C SER A 141 -2.57 16.13 8.38
N GLU A 142 -1.40 16.60 7.93
CA GLU A 142 -0.34 15.72 7.44
C GLU A 142 0.12 14.71 8.49
N THR A 143 0.28 15.14 9.75
CA THR A 143 0.72 14.25 10.83
C THR A 143 -0.30 13.15 11.13
N LYS A 144 -1.60 13.44 11.02
CA LYS A 144 -2.66 12.43 11.14
C LYS A 144 -2.62 11.45 9.97
N ARG A 145 -2.49 11.95 8.73
CA ARG A 145 -2.34 11.10 7.55
C ARG A 145 -1.16 10.14 7.70
N ARG A 146 0.02 10.66 8.10
CA ARG A 146 1.22 9.84 8.33
C ARG A 146 1.00 8.77 9.41
N ALA A 147 0.39 9.12 10.55
CA ALA A 147 0.07 8.17 11.61
C ALA A 147 -0.85 7.04 11.12
N PHE A 148 -1.90 7.41 10.39
CA PHE A 148 -2.86 6.48 9.82
C PHE A 148 -2.22 5.57 8.75
N THR A 149 -1.48 6.13 7.80
CA THR A 149 -0.75 5.37 6.78
C THR A 149 0.28 4.41 7.41
N CYS A 150 1.00 4.84 8.45
CA CYS A 150 1.93 3.97 9.18
C CYS A 150 1.20 2.78 9.82
N ALA A 151 0.04 2.99 10.44
CA ALA A 151 -0.75 1.91 11.02
C ALA A 151 -1.25 0.94 9.94
N ARG A 152 -1.84 1.46 8.85
CA ARG A 152 -2.29 0.64 7.70
C ARG A 152 -1.19 -0.20 7.08
N LEU A 153 0.05 0.29 7.04
CA LEU A 153 1.20 -0.44 6.50
C LEU A 153 1.93 -1.30 7.56
N ASN A 154 1.31 -1.54 8.71
CA ASN A 154 1.90 -2.28 9.84
C ASN A 154 3.30 -1.76 10.25
N CYS A 155 3.43 -0.43 10.26
CA CYS A 155 4.64 0.32 10.58
C CYS A 155 4.42 1.30 11.72
N PHE A 156 3.36 1.11 12.51
CA PHE A 156 3.14 1.87 13.74
C PHE A 156 4.24 1.57 14.76
N PRO A 157 4.73 2.58 15.54
CA PRO A 157 5.86 2.42 16.46
C PRO A 157 5.50 1.51 17.64
N THR A 158 5.68 0.21 17.43
CA THR A 158 5.43 -0.87 18.40
C THR A 158 6.72 -1.61 18.73
N ALA A 159 6.75 -2.30 19.87
CA ALA A 159 7.83 -3.23 20.24
C ALA A 159 7.98 -4.34 19.19
N VAL A 160 6.87 -4.78 18.58
CA VAL A 160 6.90 -5.76 17.48
C VAL A 160 7.66 -5.24 16.26
N LEU A 161 7.45 -3.97 15.88
CA LEU A 161 8.16 -3.34 14.77
C LEU A 161 9.64 -3.10 15.12
N SER A 162 9.92 -2.47 16.26
CA SER A 162 11.30 -2.15 16.67
C SER A 162 12.13 -3.41 16.90
N GLY A 163 11.58 -4.42 17.58
CA GLY A 163 12.22 -5.71 17.79
C GLY A 163 12.51 -6.48 16.51
N ARG A 164 11.76 -6.24 15.42
CA ARG A 164 12.07 -6.80 14.09
C ARG A 164 13.41 -6.30 13.57
N TYR A 165 13.72 -5.02 13.76
CA TYR A 165 14.98 -4.42 13.33
C TYR A 165 16.13 -4.77 14.25
N SER A 166 15.86 -4.82 15.55
CA SER A 166 16.85 -5.16 16.58
C SER A 166 17.09 -6.68 16.72
N ARG A 167 16.47 -7.51 15.85
CA ARG A 167 16.53 -8.98 15.88
C ARG A 167 16.16 -9.60 17.24
N VAL A 168 15.27 -8.92 17.98
CA VAL A 168 14.75 -9.42 19.26
C VAL A 168 13.76 -10.56 18.97
N PRO A 169 13.81 -11.70 19.67
CA PRO A 169 12.83 -12.78 19.54
C PRO A 169 11.40 -12.28 19.74
N ILE A 170 10.43 -12.82 19.01
CA ILE A 170 9.04 -12.31 19.04
C ILE A 170 8.47 -12.30 20.46
N ALA A 171 8.76 -13.32 21.27
CA ALA A 171 8.32 -13.44 22.66
C ALA A 171 8.78 -12.28 23.56
N ASN A 172 9.88 -11.60 23.20
CA ASN A 172 10.46 -10.51 23.98
C ASN A 172 10.08 -9.13 23.44
N ARG A 173 9.14 -9.05 22.49
CA ARG A 173 8.65 -7.79 21.90
C ARG A 173 7.41 -7.30 22.64
N THR A 174 7.56 -7.12 23.95
CA THR A 174 6.45 -6.87 24.86
C THR A 174 6.18 -5.38 25.07
N CYS A 175 4.95 -5.08 25.49
CA CYS A 175 4.55 -3.72 25.85
C CYS A 175 4.94 -3.42 27.30
N SER A 176 5.35 -2.18 27.55
CA SER A 176 5.72 -1.70 28.88
C SER A 176 4.55 -1.63 29.89
N CYS A 177 3.33 -1.97 29.49
CA CYS A 177 2.18 -1.98 30.39
C CYS A 177 2.13 -3.22 31.31
N ASN A 178 2.73 -4.34 30.90
CA ASN A 178 2.67 -5.61 31.65
C ASN A 178 3.90 -6.50 31.40
N ASP A 179 4.87 -6.06 30.58
CA ASP A 179 6.11 -6.75 30.18
C ASP A 179 5.99 -8.19 29.62
N THR A 180 4.77 -8.71 29.51
CA THR A 180 4.41 -10.08 29.13
C THR A 180 3.60 -10.11 27.82
N ALA A 181 2.74 -9.11 27.60
CA ALA A 181 1.91 -9.02 26.40
C ALA A 181 2.72 -8.45 25.23
N LEU A 182 2.62 -9.08 24.05
CA LEU A 182 3.22 -8.55 22.82
C LEU A 182 2.63 -7.19 22.46
N GLU A 183 3.48 -6.21 22.15
CA GLU A 183 2.99 -4.91 21.71
C GLU A 183 2.64 -4.95 20.21
N THR A 184 1.49 -5.51 19.88
CA THR A 184 0.91 -5.47 18.53
C THR A 184 0.03 -4.24 18.33
N MET A 185 -0.37 -3.96 17.09
CA MET A 185 -1.35 -2.90 16.81
C MET A 185 -2.68 -3.17 17.52
N GLU A 186 -3.09 -4.43 17.58
CA GLU A 186 -4.27 -4.89 18.31
C GLU A 186 -4.17 -4.61 19.80
N HIS A 187 -3.03 -4.95 20.42
CA HIS A 187 -2.78 -4.63 21.82
C HIS A 187 -2.91 -3.12 22.05
N VAL A 188 -2.26 -2.28 21.23
CA VAL A 188 -2.31 -0.82 21.36
C VAL A 188 -3.74 -0.27 21.21
N MET A 189 -4.47 -0.70 20.18
CA MET A 189 -5.78 -0.15 19.83
C MET A 189 -6.93 -0.65 20.70
N LEU A 190 -6.83 -1.85 21.27
CA LEU A 190 -7.95 -2.48 21.97
C LEU A 190 -7.70 -2.71 23.46
N PHE A 191 -6.48 -3.07 23.87
CA PHE A 191 -6.27 -3.70 25.18
C PHE A 191 -5.29 -2.97 26.11
N CYS A 192 -4.34 -2.21 25.56
CA CYS A 192 -3.20 -1.68 26.32
C CYS A 192 -3.63 -0.66 27.39
N PRO A 193 -3.44 -0.91 28.69
CA PRO A 193 -3.88 0.02 29.74
C PRO A 193 -3.32 1.44 29.60
N ASN A 194 -2.11 1.58 29.05
CA ASN A 194 -1.44 2.87 28.87
C ASN A 194 -2.20 3.85 27.95
N TRP A 195 -3.06 3.33 27.07
CA TRP A 195 -3.79 4.13 26.07
C TRP A 195 -5.31 4.19 26.35
N THR A 196 -5.72 3.93 27.59
CA THR A 196 -7.14 3.87 27.97
C THR A 196 -7.85 5.20 27.77
N ASP A 197 -7.20 6.32 28.09
CA ASP A 197 -7.77 7.66 27.93
C ASP A 197 -7.93 8.00 26.44
N GLU A 198 -6.90 7.74 25.62
CA GLU A 198 -6.95 7.95 24.19
C GLU A 198 -8.01 7.06 23.52
N ARG A 199 -8.13 5.78 23.94
CA ARG A 199 -9.18 4.88 23.44
C ARG A 199 -10.56 5.39 23.82
N SER A 200 -10.78 5.76 25.08
CA SER A 200 -12.05 6.29 25.58
C SER A 200 -12.48 7.54 24.82
N ARG A 201 -11.53 8.40 24.46
CA ARG A 201 -11.80 9.62 23.71
C ARG A 201 -12.11 9.38 22.23
N PHE A 202 -11.44 8.44 21.58
CA PHE A 202 -11.45 8.34 20.13
C PHE A 202 -12.06 7.04 19.57
N LEU A 203 -11.82 5.89 20.18
CA LEU A 203 -12.27 4.60 19.66
C LEU A 203 -13.55 4.10 20.33
N THR A 204 -13.70 4.29 21.64
CA THR A 204 -14.90 3.88 22.40
C THR A 204 -16.21 4.48 21.85
N PRO A 205 -16.26 5.76 21.40
CA PRO A 205 -17.47 6.29 20.76
C PRO A 205 -17.88 5.52 19.49
N LEU A 206 -16.91 5.00 18.74
CA LEU A 206 -17.16 4.17 17.56
C LEU A 206 -17.70 2.81 17.97
N VAL A 207 -17.03 2.16 18.93
CA VAL A 207 -17.43 0.83 19.46
C VAL A 207 -18.86 0.87 19.98
N ASN A 208 -19.20 1.91 20.76
CA ASN A 208 -20.54 2.06 21.35
C ASN A 208 -21.60 2.34 20.29
N LYS A 209 -21.34 3.24 19.34
CA LYS A 209 -22.33 3.60 18.30
C LYS A 209 -22.64 2.45 17.36
N PHE A 210 -21.66 1.61 17.05
CA PHE A 210 -21.81 0.49 16.12
C PHE A 210 -21.99 -0.86 16.83
N HIS A 211 -22.11 -0.87 18.16
CA HIS A 211 -22.23 -2.08 19.00
C HIS A 211 -21.19 -3.16 18.65
N LEU A 212 -19.93 -2.75 18.45
CA LEU A 212 -18.88 -3.63 17.96
C LEU A 212 -18.31 -4.50 19.09
N PRO A 213 -18.21 -5.84 18.93
CA PRO A 213 -17.60 -6.70 19.95
C PRO A 213 -16.08 -6.57 19.93
N ILE A 214 -15.42 -6.29 21.06
CA ILE A 214 -13.96 -6.13 21.12
C ILE A 214 -13.25 -7.42 20.69
N GLN A 215 -12.79 -7.44 19.43
CA GLN A 215 -12.16 -8.58 18.78
C GLN A 215 -11.05 -8.12 17.82
N PRO A 216 -10.06 -8.98 17.53
CA PRO A 216 -8.88 -8.61 16.72
C PRO A 216 -9.23 -7.99 15.36
N TRP A 217 -10.28 -8.47 14.69
CA TRP A 217 -10.68 -8.01 13.36
C TRP A 217 -11.15 -6.55 13.32
N ILE A 218 -11.54 -5.96 14.46
CA ILE A 218 -11.93 -4.55 14.54
C ILE A 218 -10.77 -3.62 14.15
N VAL A 219 -9.52 -4.02 14.40
CA VAL A 219 -8.35 -3.25 13.98
C VAL A 219 -8.37 -3.02 12.47
N SER A 220 -8.67 -4.07 11.70
CA SER A 220 -8.77 -3.99 10.25
C SER A 220 -9.93 -3.11 9.82
N LEU A 221 -11.07 -3.15 10.52
CA LEU A 221 -12.23 -2.27 10.29
C LEU A 221 -11.88 -0.79 10.50
N PHE A 222 -11.28 -0.45 11.63
CA PHE A 222 -10.87 0.93 11.94
C PHE A 222 -9.83 1.47 10.97
N LEU A 223 -8.99 0.59 10.43
CA LEU A 223 -7.97 0.94 9.46
C LEU A 223 -8.46 0.85 8.01
N GLN A 224 -9.68 0.37 7.71
CA GLN A 224 -10.13 0.03 6.36
C GLN A 224 -10.27 1.25 5.43
N ASP A 225 -10.51 2.43 6.00
CA ASP A 225 -10.76 3.70 5.29
C ASP A 225 -12.07 3.75 4.50
N SER A 226 -13.11 3.08 5.01
CA SER A 226 -14.44 3.04 4.36
C SER A 226 -15.40 4.14 4.83
N ASP A 227 -15.19 4.71 6.02
CA ASP A 227 -16.03 5.77 6.59
C ASP A 227 -15.15 6.92 7.09
N CYS A 228 -15.47 8.14 6.66
CA CYS A 228 -14.62 9.31 6.95
C CYS A 228 -14.52 9.62 8.44
N TRP A 229 -15.57 9.35 9.22
CA TRP A 229 -15.60 9.62 10.65
C TRP A 229 -14.83 8.55 11.43
N ILE A 230 -14.98 7.26 11.07
CA ILE A 230 -14.14 6.17 11.62
C ILE A 230 -12.67 6.45 11.32
N THR A 231 -12.33 6.80 10.07
CA THR A 231 -10.98 7.13 9.64
C THR A 231 -10.39 8.29 10.47
N GLU A 232 -11.12 9.40 10.60
CA GLU A 232 -10.65 10.59 11.31
C GLU A 232 -10.44 10.30 12.81
N MET A 233 -11.40 9.61 13.45
CA MET A 233 -11.30 9.23 14.87
C MET A 233 -10.14 8.27 15.11
N THR A 234 -9.95 7.29 14.24
CA THR A 234 -8.81 6.36 14.30
C THR A 234 -7.49 7.10 14.09
N ALA A 235 -7.41 8.03 13.14
CA ALA A 235 -6.21 8.83 12.92
C ALA A 235 -5.87 9.75 14.11
N ASN A 236 -6.88 10.31 14.79
CA ASN A 236 -6.71 11.08 16.02
C ASN A 236 -6.13 10.23 17.14
N PHE A 237 -6.67 9.02 17.34
CA PHE A 237 -6.14 8.05 18.31
C PHE A 237 -4.66 7.75 18.03
N LEU A 238 -4.35 7.34 16.79
CA LEU A 238 -3.00 6.95 16.38
C LEU A 238 -2.00 8.09 16.58
N LEU A 239 -2.35 9.32 16.20
CA LEU A 239 -1.50 10.47 16.39
C LEU A 239 -1.25 10.77 17.88
N SER A 240 -2.30 10.68 18.72
CA SER A 240 -2.19 10.91 20.16
C SER A 240 -1.21 9.91 20.80
N VAL A 241 -1.37 8.62 20.49
CA VAL A 241 -0.47 7.57 20.97
C VAL A 241 0.97 7.79 20.48
N MET A 242 1.17 8.14 19.20
CA MET A 242 2.51 8.42 18.66
C MET A 242 3.19 9.59 19.37
N LYS A 243 2.47 10.67 19.64
CA LYS A 243 3.01 11.84 20.37
C LYS A 243 3.43 11.48 21.79
N ARG A 244 2.58 10.75 22.50
CA ARG A 244 2.85 10.34 23.88
C ARG A 244 4.01 9.35 23.97
N LYS A 245 4.10 8.39 23.04
CA LYS A 245 5.27 7.50 22.91
C LYS A 245 6.57 8.27 22.64
N ALA A 246 6.53 9.25 21.74
CA ALA A 246 7.70 10.09 21.45
C ALA A 246 8.14 10.87 22.70
N ALA A 247 7.19 11.46 23.44
CA ALA A 247 7.46 12.17 24.68
C ALA A 247 8.14 11.28 25.74
N LEU A 248 7.62 10.06 25.96
CA LEU A 248 8.20 9.07 26.87
C LEU A 248 9.61 8.65 26.46
N THR A 249 9.88 8.58 25.16
CA THR A 249 11.23 8.23 24.66
C THR A 249 12.21 9.39 24.86
N SER A 250 11.76 10.65 24.71
CA SER A 250 12.59 11.84 24.94
C SER A 250 12.87 12.14 26.41
N SER A 251 11.98 11.77 27.33
CA SER A 251 12.19 11.96 28.78
C SER A 251 13.15 10.93 29.40
N LEU A 252 13.44 9.82 28.72
CA LEU A 252 14.38 8.78 29.16
C LEU A 252 15.87 9.09 28.84
N THR A 253 16.18 10.25 28.26
CA THR A 253 17.56 10.70 27.95
C THR A 253 17.91 11.95 28.76
N PRO A 254 18.65 11.80 29.88
CA PRO A 254 20.11 11.93 29.81
C PRO A 254 20.93 10.90 30.63
N GLN A 255 20.33 9.96 31.35
CA GLN A 255 21.09 9.08 32.27
C GLN A 255 21.48 7.69 31.70
N MET A 256 20.84 7.21 30.63
CA MET A 256 21.20 5.90 30.04
C MET A 256 22.25 5.93 28.92
N GLN A 257 22.78 7.12 28.58
CA GLN A 257 23.91 7.24 27.65
C GLN A 257 25.28 7.06 28.33
N SER A 258 25.37 7.14 29.66
CA SER A 258 26.64 6.93 30.38
C SER A 258 26.94 5.45 30.63
N ILE A 259 25.91 4.60 30.80
CA ILE A 259 26.09 3.18 31.14
C ILE A 259 26.45 2.33 29.92
N ARG A 260 26.08 2.75 28.70
CA ARG A 260 26.53 2.08 27.46
C ARG A 260 27.96 2.42 27.04
N ARG A 261 28.58 3.46 27.62
CA ARG A 261 29.98 3.82 27.32
C ARG A 261 31.01 3.22 28.28
N THR A 262 30.59 2.69 29.43
CA THR A 262 31.50 2.08 30.41
C THR A 262 31.69 0.58 30.18
N THR A 263 30.73 -0.13 29.59
CA THR A 263 30.88 -1.56 29.27
C THR A 263 31.72 -1.83 28.01
N GLU A 264 31.92 -0.85 27.13
CA GLU A 264 32.83 -0.97 25.96
C GLU A 264 34.29 -0.58 26.28
N ARG A 265 34.58 -0.05 27.47
CA ARG A 265 35.95 0.34 27.88
C ARG A 265 36.62 -0.62 28.88
N SER A 266 35.93 -1.63 29.38
CA SER A 266 36.47 -2.63 30.32
C SER A 266 36.91 -3.94 29.65
N SER A 267 36.91 -4.02 28.31
CA SER A 267 37.24 -5.24 27.56
C SER A 267 38.31 -4.97 26.50
N LYS A 268 39.39 -4.28 26.89
CA LYS A 268 40.67 -4.26 26.18
C LYS A 268 41.79 -4.45 27.17
#